data_AF-A0A094Q3U0-F1
#
_entry.id   AF-A0A094Q3U0-F1
#
_cell.length_a   1.000
_cell.length_b   1.000
_cell.length_c   1.000
_cell.angle_alpha   90.00
_cell.angle_beta   90.00
_cell.angle_gamma   90.00
#
_symmetry.space_group_name_H-M   'P 1'
#
loop_
_entity.id
_entity.type
_entity.pdbx_description
1 polymer ?
#
loop_
_entity_poly.entity_id
_entity_poly.type
_entity_poly.pdbx_seq_one_letter_code
_entity_poly.pdbx_strand_id
1 'polypeptide(L)'
;MNILGERMQTVYKQDKSLWYLLGLRSSLGFRVIGLFIIPSALSPLFIDRGTYGGSYFLWFGLIALAHLCFSIALLISRQIIHGNRKHESHPVKTLIAFFMAQSVRALVLGFSVVNLGFTDDPQLSFRIVSGGIFISVILSIVAISVAEYDIHSNLVRDLETRTIELESIRESMEDRLQVAEDNLRTFAVQTISPRITEIDGQLAALKSGGDKGLALKQLQDYVDDELRPFSHQIARDSLSSFVSNFTKQDVRQFRIPRQINVSNSVRPFVSTLLFEVTLVAAAQRTMTVVEVLPATLFTTLFFVSYFVLIRRIFAGREFASLPGTIIGLTFFAIVGTLSLTISELLGLAIPDHIKIAVIFIGLIFGSVNFGFTLLTSQRTELANQLGEAIEQLGSVVSILRQREWIVRRRVSYVMHGSLQSSLNAAVLKLGASSNPSGEMIDQIRSEISQALDRIWQDRSDDYSFAKAQQEITNVWEGTVQVNWKLADGVSQALDTNPTTAECLGEVVREAVSNASRHGGADLVKIQISIEDKRALVTALDNGSSTNTEKTQGLGSELMSDVCSSWSLDPNPGGGMTLRAKLLLEV
;
A
#
# COMPACT_ATOMS: atom_id res chain seq x y z
N MET A 1 -2.68 -4.32 -10.09
CA MET A 1 -2.17 -3.51 -8.94
C MET A 1 -3.12 -2.41 -8.48
N ASN A 2 -3.89 -1.75 -9.37
CA ASN A 2 -4.85 -0.69 -8.97
C ASN A 2 -5.85 -1.08 -7.87
N ILE A 3 -6.43 -2.28 -7.91
CA ILE A 3 -7.42 -2.73 -6.91
C ILE A 3 -6.79 -2.89 -5.51
N LEU A 4 -5.51 -3.26 -5.42
CA LEU A 4 -4.79 -3.38 -4.14
C LEU A 4 -4.36 -2.00 -3.61
N GLY A 5 -4.00 -1.07 -4.49
CA GLY A 5 -3.71 0.33 -4.15
C GLY A 5 -4.94 1.06 -3.62
N GLU A 6 -6.07 0.99 -4.32
CA GLU A 6 -7.33 1.60 -3.87
C GLU A 6 -7.84 0.99 -2.57
N ARG A 7 -7.73 -0.33 -2.40
CA ARG A 7 -8.16 -1.02 -1.17
C ARG A 7 -7.26 -0.73 0.02
N MET A 8 -5.94 -0.56 -0.17
CA MET A 8 -5.05 -0.10 0.90
C MET A 8 -5.25 1.39 1.22
N GLN A 9 -5.40 2.24 0.20
CA GLN A 9 -5.68 3.67 0.39
C GLN A 9 -7.00 3.88 1.15
N THR A 10 -8.05 3.13 0.85
CA THR A 10 -9.33 3.21 1.60
C THR A 10 -9.22 2.69 3.03
N VAL A 11 -8.45 1.62 3.27
CA VAL A 11 -8.23 1.09 4.63
C VAL A 11 -7.48 2.07 5.52
N TYR A 12 -6.52 2.82 4.97
CA TYR A 12 -5.74 3.80 5.73
C TYR A 12 -6.42 5.19 5.80
N LYS A 13 -7.18 5.59 4.77
CA LYS A 13 -8.01 6.83 4.77
C LYS A 13 -9.27 6.72 5.62
N GLN A 14 -9.85 5.53 5.82
CA GLN A 14 -11.01 5.39 6.70
C GLN A 14 -10.59 5.70 8.13
N ASP A 15 -11.06 6.83 8.66
CA ASP A 15 -10.90 7.17 10.05
C ASP A 15 -11.68 6.14 10.89
N LYS A 16 -10.99 5.10 11.36
CA LYS A 16 -11.63 4.06 12.14
C LYS A 16 -12.05 4.70 13.44
N SER A 17 -13.33 4.60 13.77
CA SER A 17 -13.85 5.23 14.98
C SER A 17 -13.06 4.75 16.21
N LEU A 18 -12.88 5.63 17.21
CA LEU A 18 -12.25 5.27 18.48
C LEU A 18 -12.90 4.03 19.11
N TRP A 19 -14.21 3.86 18.87
CA TRP A 19 -14.98 2.69 19.25
C TRP A 19 -14.48 1.41 18.58
N TYR A 20 -14.16 1.45 17.29
CA TYR A 20 -13.55 0.30 16.61
C TYR A 20 -12.17 -0.02 17.18
N LEU A 21 -11.33 0.98 17.44
CA LEU A 21 -9.97 0.79 17.98
C LEU A 21 -9.99 0.13 19.35
N LEU A 22 -10.91 0.57 20.22
CA LEU A 22 -11.10 -0.01 21.55
C LEU A 22 -11.41 -1.51 21.50
N GLY A 23 -12.13 -1.97 20.47
CA GLY A 23 -12.50 -3.37 20.33
C GLY A 23 -11.40 -4.28 19.77
N LEU A 24 -10.20 -3.77 19.46
CA LEU A 24 -9.14 -4.59 18.89
C LEU A 24 -8.49 -5.52 19.92
N ARG A 25 -7.92 -6.63 19.42
CA ARG A 25 -7.20 -7.61 20.26
C ARG A 25 -5.99 -7.01 21.00
N SER A 26 -5.42 -5.91 20.51
CA SER A 26 -4.33 -5.18 21.15
C SER A 26 -4.76 -4.49 22.44
N SER A 27 -6.04 -4.11 22.58
CA SER A 27 -6.63 -3.46 23.75
C SER A 27 -6.54 -4.28 25.03
N LEU A 28 -6.51 -5.60 24.90
CA LEU A 28 -6.38 -6.54 26.03
C LEU A 28 -4.97 -7.18 26.09
N GLY A 29 -4.00 -6.58 25.41
CA GLY A 29 -2.64 -7.11 25.27
C GLY A 29 -1.66 -6.65 26.35
N PHE A 30 -0.47 -7.24 26.34
CA PHE A 30 0.60 -6.94 27.31
C PHE A 30 1.05 -5.48 27.32
N ARG A 31 0.98 -4.75 26.20
CA ARG A 31 1.35 -3.33 26.14
C ARG A 31 0.40 -2.47 26.97
N VAL A 32 -0.91 -2.72 26.87
CA VAL A 32 -1.92 -2.00 27.67
C VAL A 32 -1.74 -2.32 29.15
N ILE A 33 -1.51 -3.58 29.49
CA ILE A 33 -1.21 -4.01 30.87
C ILE A 33 0.04 -3.30 31.40
N GLY A 34 1.14 -3.32 30.65
CA GLY A 34 2.40 -2.70 31.05
C GLY A 34 2.30 -1.19 31.27
N LEU A 35 1.63 -0.48 30.35
CA LEU A 35 1.39 0.96 30.46
C LEU A 35 0.44 1.31 31.61
N PHE A 36 -0.43 0.39 32.01
CA PHE A 36 -1.38 0.60 33.10
C PHE A 36 -0.74 0.47 34.49
N ILE A 37 0.15 -0.51 34.70
CA ILE A 37 0.68 -0.90 36.03
C ILE A 37 1.23 0.28 36.83
N ILE A 38 2.03 1.15 36.22
CA ILE A 38 2.69 2.26 36.93
C ILE A 38 1.65 3.31 37.37
N PRO A 39 0.82 3.89 36.47
CA PRO A 39 -0.23 4.81 36.88
C PRO A 39 -1.19 4.22 37.92
N SER A 40 -1.58 2.95 37.78
CA SER A 40 -2.56 2.33 38.67
C SER A 40 -2.00 1.99 40.06
N ALA A 41 -0.68 1.89 40.21
CA ALA A 41 -0.01 1.71 41.50
C ALA A 41 0.02 3.00 42.35
N LEU A 42 -0.07 4.18 41.73
CA LEU A 42 0.02 5.46 42.45
C LEU A 42 -1.07 5.62 43.50
N SER A 43 -2.31 5.26 43.18
CA SER A 43 -3.41 5.45 44.14
C SER A 43 -3.26 4.57 45.39
N PRO A 44 -3.04 3.24 45.32
CA PRO A 44 -2.82 2.46 46.54
C PRO A 44 -1.55 2.87 47.29
N LEU A 45 -0.49 3.27 46.58
CA LEU A 45 0.80 3.60 47.18
C LEU A 45 0.80 4.93 47.95
N PHE A 46 0.08 5.94 47.46
CA PHE A 46 0.04 7.27 48.08
C PHE A 46 -1.25 7.54 48.85
N ILE A 47 -2.39 7.04 48.38
CA ILE A 47 -3.69 7.30 49.00
C ILE A 47 -4.02 6.24 50.04
N ASP A 48 -4.12 4.97 49.63
CA ASP A 48 -4.53 3.91 50.57
C ASP A 48 -3.47 3.70 51.67
N ARG A 49 -2.17 3.70 51.33
CA ARG A 49 -1.08 3.65 52.32
C ARG A 49 -1.05 4.87 53.24
N GLY A 50 -1.36 6.06 52.71
CA GLY A 50 -1.46 7.29 53.50
C GLY A 50 -2.65 7.26 54.47
N THR A 51 -3.73 6.59 54.09
CA THR A 51 -4.97 6.47 54.88
C THR A 51 -4.87 5.38 55.93
N TYR A 52 -4.38 4.20 55.56
CA TYR A 52 -4.40 3.01 56.41
C TYR A 52 -3.05 2.68 57.08
N GLY A 53 -1.98 3.39 56.72
CA GLY A 53 -0.64 3.15 57.23
C GLY A 53 0.09 1.96 56.59
N GLY A 54 1.11 1.45 57.27
CA GLY A 54 1.95 0.34 56.79
C GLY A 54 3.23 0.75 56.04
N SER A 55 4.14 -0.21 55.89
CA SER A 55 5.41 -0.01 55.20
C SER A 55 5.23 0.01 53.68
N TYR A 56 6.06 0.78 52.97
CA TYR A 56 6.04 0.79 51.50
C TYR A 56 6.29 -0.60 50.90
N PHE A 57 7.17 -1.40 51.52
CA PHE A 57 7.48 -2.75 51.04
C PHE A 57 6.25 -3.65 50.99
N LEU A 58 5.42 -3.62 52.04
CA LEU A 58 4.18 -4.39 52.09
C LEU A 58 3.20 -3.94 51.00
N TRP A 59 3.04 -2.63 50.84
CA TRP A 59 2.17 -2.07 49.80
C TRP A 59 2.63 -2.43 48.40
N PHE A 60 3.94 -2.44 48.12
CA PHE A 60 4.46 -2.95 46.85
C PHE A 60 4.07 -4.41 46.61
N GLY A 61 4.16 -5.28 47.63
CA GLY A 61 3.72 -6.67 47.54
C GLY A 61 2.23 -6.82 47.25
N LEU A 62 1.38 -6.09 47.99
CA LEU A 62 -0.07 -6.07 47.77
C LEU A 62 -0.45 -5.57 46.38
N ILE A 63 0.18 -4.48 45.95
CA ILE A 63 0.00 -3.89 44.63
C ILE A 63 0.43 -4.89 43.55
N ALA A 64 1.57 -5.56 43.71
CA ALA A 64 2.04 -6.56 42.75
C ALA A 64 1.07 -7.73 42.63
N LEU A 65 0.58 -8.26 43.75
CA LEU A 65 -0.42 -9.34 43.77
C LEU A 65 -1.72 -8.92 43.07
N ALA A 66 -2.26 -7.74 43.40
CA ALA A 66 -3.48 -7.22 42.80
C ALA A 66 -3.32 -6.99 41.28
N HIS A 67 -2.18 -6.47 40.83
CA HIS A 67 -1.89 -6.30 39.40
C HIS A 67 -1.66 -7.62 38.66
N LEU A 68 -1.10 -8.64 39.32
CA LEU A 68 -0.97 -9.97 38.73
C LEU A 68 -2.35 -10.58 38.47
N CYS A 69 -3.26 -10.54 39.45
CA CYS A 69 -4.63 -11.01 39.29
C CYS A 69 -5.40 -10.23 38.22
N PHE A 70 -5.25 -8.90 38.19
CA PHE A 70 -5.78 -8.04 37.13
C PHE A 70 -5.30 -8.49 35.74
N SER A 71 -3.98 -8.69 35.59
CA SER A 71 -3.36 -9.06 34.31
C SER A 71 -3.85 -10.42 33.83
N ILE A 72 -3.95 -11.40 34.73
CA ILE A 72 -4.49 -12.73 34.42
C ILE A 72 -5.95 -12.63 33.96
N ALA A 73 -6.80 -11.89 34.70
CA ALA A 73 -8.20 -11.70 34.33
C ALA A 73 -8.35 -11.05 32.95
N LEU A 74 -7.50 -10.06 32.63
CA LEU A 74 -7.51 -9.39 31.33
C LEU A 74 -7.06 -10.31 30.19
N LEU A 75 -6.01 -11.12 30.41
CA LEU A 75 -5.51 -12.07 29.41
C LEU A 75 -6.47 -13.24 29.16
N ILE A 76 -7.16 -13.72 30.20
CA ILE A 76 -8.25 -14.70 30.06
C ILE A 76 -9.37 -14.08 29.21
N SER A 77 -9.78 -12.85 29.53
CA SER A 77 -10.80 -12.13 28.76
C SER A 77 -10.38 -11.95 27.30
N ARG A 78 -9.10 -11.63 27.03
CA ARG A 78 -8.55 -11.54 25.67
C ARG A 78 -8.72 -12.85 24.92
N GLN A 79 -8.43 -13.98 25.55
CA GLN A 79 -8.52 -15.30 24.92
C GLN A 79 -9.98 -15.68 24.64
N ILE A 80 -10.91 -15.38 25.57
CA ILE A 80 -12.34 -15.62 25.40
C ILE A 80 -12.92 -14.76 24.26
N ILE A 81 -12.56 -13.48 24.21
CA ILE A 81 -13.14 -12.52 23.25
C ILE A 81 -12.55 -12.72 21.84
N HIS A 82 -11.23 -12.88 21.72
CA HIS A 82 -10.53 -12.86 20.43
C HIS A 82 -9.89 -14.18 20.01
N GLY A 83 -10.05 -15.28 20.77
CA GLY A 83 -9.38 -16.56 20.51
C GLY A 83 -9.44 -16.99 19.03
N ASN A 84 -10.65 -17.18 18.52
CA ASN A 84 -10.90 -17.50 17.11
C ASN A 84 -11.24 -16.27 16.25
N ARG A 85 -11.43 -15.10 16.86
CA ARG A 85 -11.91 -13.85 16.23
C ARG A 85 -10.87 -12.74 16.30
N LYS A 86 -9.65 -13.04 15.86
CA LYS A 86 -8.48 -12.15 16.04
C LYS A 86 -8.57 -10.83 15.26
N HIS A 87 -9.35 -10.80 14.18
CA HIS A 87 -9.48 -9.65 13.28
C HIS A 87 -10.78 -8.85 13.49
N GLU A 88 -11.66 -9.31 14.38
CA GLU A 88 -12.92 -8.63 14.68
C GLU A 88 -12.73 -7.62 15.82
N SER A 89 -13.54 -6.55 15.79
CA SER A 89 -13.58 -5.54 16.86
C SER A 89 -14.75 -5.81 17.80
N HIS A 90 -14.48 -5.83 19.12
CA HIS A 90 -15.46 -6.14 20.16
C HIS A 90 -15.46 -5.13 21.34
N PRO A 91 -15.76 -3.84 21.10
CA PRO A 91 -15.55 -2.78 22.09
C PRO A 91 -16.38 -2.93 23.37
N VAL A 92 -17.65 -3.34 23.26
CA VAL A 92 -18.51 -3.59 24.44
C VAL A 92 -17.91 -4.71 25.30
N LYS A 93 -17.43 -5.79 24.69
CA LYS A 93 -16.80 -6.90 25.43
C LYS A 93 -15.47 -6.47 26.06
N THR A 94 -14.71 -5.60 25.39
CA THR A 94 -13.49 -5.00 25.96
C THR A 94 -13.80 -4.17 27.21
N LEU A 95 -14.83 -3.33 27.19
CA LEU A 95 -15.24 -2.55 28.37
C LEU A 95 -15.68 -3.44 29.53
N ILE A 96 -16.46 -4.49 29.24
CA ILE A 96 -16.85 -5.50 30.25
C ILE A 96 -15.60 -6.17 30.82
N ALA A 97 -14.63 -6.53 29.97
CA ALA A 97 -13.37 -7.13 30.41
C ALA A 97 -12.55 -6.19 31.31
N PHE A 98 -12.48 -4.89 30.99
CA PHE A 98 -11.83 -3.89 31.85
C PHE A 98 -12.49 -3.80 33.22
N PHE A 99 -13.82 -3.71 33.25
CA PHE A 99 -14.58 -3.65 34.50
C PHE A 99 -14.39 -4.92 35.33
N MET A 100 -14.46 -6.10 34.70
CA MET A 100 -14.26 -7.39 35.37
C MET A 100 -12.84 -7.55 35.92
N ALA A 101 -11.82 -7.21 35.12
CA ALA A 101 -10.43 -7.27 35.57
C ALA A 101 -10.19 -6.32 36.76
N GLN A 102 -10.75 -5.11 36.71
CA GLN A 102 -10.69 -4.18 37.83
C GLN A 102 -11.46 -4.68 39.05
N SER A 103 -12.59 -5.36 38.87
CA SER A 103 -13.35 -5.95 39.98
C SER A 103 -12.53 -7.03 40.70
N VAL A 104 -11.83 -7.90 39.95
CA VAL A 104 -10.90 -8.89 40.52
C VAL A 104 -9.78 -8.20 41.31
N ARG A 105 -9.17 -7.14 40.73
CA ARG A 105 -8.14 -6.35 41.41
C ARG A 105 -8.65 -5.72 42.70
N ALA A 106 -9.85 -5.16 42.67
CA ALA A 106 -10.52 -4.52 43.78
C ALA A 106 -10.81 -5.50 44.93
N LEU A 107 -11.28 -6.71 44.61
CA LEU A 107 -11.51 -7.77 45.60
C LEU A 107 -10.20 -8.18 46.28
N VAL A 108 -9.15 -8.46 45.49
CA VAL A 108 -7.85 -8.86 46.03
C VAL A 108 -7.30 -7.80 46.96
N LEU A 109 -7.27 -6.53 46.53
CA LEU A 109 -6.72 -5.45 47.33
C LEU A 109 -7.59 -5.15 48.57
N GLY A 110 -8.91 -5.08 48.42
CA GLY A 110 -9.85 -4.82 49.51
C GLY A 110 -9.77 -5.87 50.62
N PHE A 111 -9.86 -7.16 50.27
CA PHE A 111 -9.76 -8.23 51.26
C PHE A 111 -8.36 -8.34 51.86
N SER A 112 -7.30 -8.09 51.09
CA SER A 112 -5.94 -8.14 51.65
C SER A 112 -5.70 -7.09 52.73
N VAL A 113 -6.23 -5.88 52.54
CA VAL A 113 -6.09 -4.79 53.53
C VAL A 113 -6.86 -5.12 54.81
N VAL A 114 -8.05 -5.74 54.72
CA VAL A 114 -8.79 -6.23 55.90
C VAL A 114 -8.07 -7.37 56.61
N ASN A 115 -7.60 -8.38 55.87
CA ASN A 115 -6.91 -9.53 56.47
C ASN A 115 -5.59 -9.16 57.16
N LEU A 116 -4.96 -8.07 56.73
CA LEU A 116 -3.76 -7.52 57.37
C LEU A 116 -4.05 -6.59 58.55
N GLY A 117 -5.33 -6.38 58.89
CA GLY A 117 -5.74 -5.57 60.03
C GLY A 117 -5.61 -4.06 59.82
N PHE A 118 -5.57 -3.59 58.57
CA PHE A 118 -5.46 -2.15 58.27
C PHE A 118 -6.79 -1.40 58.34
N THR A 119 -7.91 -2.10 58.17
CA THR A 119 -9.28 -1.57 58.21
C THR A 119 -10.26 -2.72 58.43
N ASP A 120 -11.44 -2.42 58.97
CA ASP A 120 -12.53 -3.39 59.09
C ASP A 120 -13.42 -3.43 57.83
N ASP A 121 -13.42 -2.35 57.03
CA ASP A 121 -14.21 -2.24 55.80
C ASP A 121 -13.31 -2.33 54.54
N PRO A 122 -13.49 -3.34 53.67
CA PRO A 122 -12.76 -3.46 52.42
C PRO A 122 -13.10 -2.37 51.38
N GLN A 123 -14.18 -1.61 51.59
CA GLN A 123 -14.70 -0.58 50.68
C GLN A 123 -15.02 -1.11 49.28
N LEU A 124 -15.56 -2.33 49.18
CA LEU A 124 -15.77 -3.01 47.89
C LEU A 124 -16.67 -2.24 46.94
N SER A 125 -17.74 -1.61 47.43
CA SER A 125 -18.65 -0.81 46.61
C SER A 125 -17.91 0.31 45.89
N PHE A 126 -17.04 1.03 46.60
CA PHE A 126 -16.19 2.07 46.02
C PHE A 126 -15.16 1.48 45.04
N ARG A 127 -14.40 0.46 45.47
CA ARG A 127 -13.29 -0.11 44.67
C ARG A 127 -13.75 -0.78 43.38
N ILE A 128 -14.94 -1.38 43.39
CA ILE A 128 -15.53 -2.08 42.24
C ILE A 128 -16.27 -1.09 41.34
N VAL A 129 -17.20 -0.28 41.87
CA VAL A 129 -18.04 0.59 41.03
C VAL A 129 -17.27 1.82 40.57
N SER A 130 -16.80 2.64 41.52
CA SER A 130 -16.03 3.87 41.22
C SER A 130 -14.70 3.53 40.56
N GLY A 131 -13.96 2.60 41.16
CA GLY A 131 -12.70 2.11 40.61
C GLY A 131 -12.87 1.46 39.23
N GLY A 132 -13.94 0.69 39.02
CA GLY A 132 -14.27 0.06 37.74
C GLY A 132 -14.55 1.05 36.62
N ILE A 133 -15.37 2.08 36.88
CA ILE A 133 -15.65 3.14 35.90
C ILE A 133 -14.37 3.91 35.58
N PHE A 134 -13.66 4.40 36.62
CA PHE A 134 -12.43 5.17 36.47
C PHE A 134 -11.39 4.40 35.65
N ILE A 135 -11.09 3.16 36.02
CA ILE A 135 -10.07 2.36 35.35
C ILE A 135 -10.49 1.92 33.96
N SER A 136 -11.77 1.66 33.71
CA SER A 136 -12.26 1.33 32.36
C SER A 136 -12.09 2.51 31.40
N VAL A 137 -12.32 3.75 31.86
CA VAL A 137 -12.08 4.96 31.06
C VAL A 137 -10.58 5.10 30.73
N ILE A 138 -9.71 4.90 31.73
CA ILE A 138 -8.25 4.99 31.56
C ILE A 138 -7.74 3.93 30.59
N LEU A 139 -8.11 2.67 30.82
CA LEU A 139 -7.71 1.56 29.97
C LEU A 139 -8.21 1.73 28.56
N SER A 140 -9.39 2.33 28.36
CA SER A 140 -9.90 2.64 27.02
C SER A 140 -8.97 3.59 26.28
N ILE A 141 -8.49 4.64 26.94
CA ILE A 141 -7.56 5.59 26.31
C ILE A 141 -6.21 4.94 26.05
N VAL A 142 -5.65 4.22 27.02
CA VAL A 142 -4.38 3.51 26.81
C VAL A 142 -4.50 2.51 25.67
N ALA A 143 -5.60 1.75 25.60
CA ALA A 143 -5.87 0.79 24.55
C ALA A 143 -6.01 1.46 23.17
N ILE A 144 -6.78 2.54 23.08
CA ILE A 144 -6.93 3.33 21.85
C ILE A 144 -5.58 3.90 21.41
N SER A 145 -4.78 4.46 22.33
CA SER A 145 -3.45 4.99 22.02
C SER A 145 -2.48 3.90 21.55
N VAL A 146 -2.51 2.71 22.14
CA VAL A 146 -1.71 1.56 21.68
C VAL A 146 -2.15 1.11 20.28
N ALA A 147 -3.47 1.05 20.03
CA ALA A 147 -3.99 0.71 18.71
C ALA A 147 -3.62 1.75 17.65
N GLU A 148 -3.69 3.04 17.99
CA GLU A 148 -3.29 4.13 17.09
C GLU A 148 -1.78 4.11 16.81
N TYR A 149 -0.96 3.80 17.83
CA TYR A 149 0.47 3.58 17.64
C TYR A 149 0.74 2.40 16.69
N ASP A 150 0.02 1.29 16.83
CA ASP A 150 0.16 0.14 15.91
C ASP A 150 -0.17 0.54 14.47
N ILE A 151 -1.27 1.28 14.25
CA ILE A 151 -1.64 1.80 12.93
C ILE A 151 -0.55 2.72 12.38
N HIS A 152 -0.09 3.69 13.17
CA HIS A 152 0.95 4.63 12.77
C HIS A 152 2.25 3.90 12.40
N SER A 153 2.69 2.96 13.24
CA SER A 153 3.91 2.19 13.00
C SER A 153 3.85 1.34 11.73
N ASN A 154 2.71 0.70 11.46
CA ASN A 154 2.50 -0.05 10.22
C ASN A 154 2.57 0.87 9.00
N LEU A 155 1.98 2.06 9.10
CA LEU A 155 1.93 2.99 7.99
C LEU A 155 3.31 3.59 7.68
N VAL A 156 4.11 3.92 8.69
CA VAL A 156 5.53 4.33 8.50
C VAL A 156 6.34 3.21 7.86
N ARG A 157 6.20 1.98 8.36
CA ARG A 157 6.93 0.82 7.83
C ARG A 157 6.55 0.52 6.38
N ASP A 158 5.26 0.58 6.06
CA ASP A 158 4.78 0.36 4.70
C ASP A 158 5.29 1.46 3.76
N LEU A 159 5.32 2.73 4.21
CA LEU A 159 5.90 3.84 3.45
C LEU A 159 7.39 3.62 3.17
N GLU A 160 8.19 3.33 4.19
CA GLU A 160 9.64 3.09 4.04
C GLU A 160 9.93 1.91 3.12
N THR A 161 9.16 0.82 3.25
CA THR A 161 9.28 -0.34 2.36
C THR A 161 9.04 0.06 0.89
N ARG A 162 8.00 0.85 0.62
CA ARG A 162 7.68 1.30 -0.74
C ARG A 162 8.68 2.30 -1.30
N THR A 163 9.22 3.19 -0.45
CA THR A 163 10.27 4.12 -0.85
C THR A 163 11.55 3.38 -1.23
N ILE A 164 11.98 2.42 -0.41
CA ILE A 164 13.17 1.58 -0.70
C ILE A 164 12.96 0.77 -1.98
N GLU A 165 11.77 0.19 -2.15
CA GLU A 165 11.42 -0.55 -3.37
C GLU A 165 11.52 0.35 -4.61
N LEU A 166 10.93 1.55 -4.54
CA LEU A 166 10.98 2.54 -5.63
C LEU A 166 12.43 2.94 -5.97
N GLU A 167 13.23 3.26 -4.97
CA GLU A 167 14.63 3.70 -5.13
C GLU A 167 15.46 2.56 -5.74
N SER A 168 15.32 1.34 -5.23
CA SER A 168 16.02 0.17 -5.77
C SER A 168 15.66 -0.14 -7.23
N ILE A 169 14.38 0.02 -7.62
CA ILE A 169 13.95 -0.20 -9.00
C ILE A 169 14.52 0.90 -9.88
N ARG A 170 14.50 2.17 -9.44
CA ARG A 170 15.07 3.29 -10.21
C ARG A 170 16.57 3.12 -10.43
N GLU A 171 17.33 2.80 -9.39
CA GLU A 171 18.78 2.59 -9.48
C GLU A 171 19.14 1.41 -10.38
N SER A 172 18.38 0.32 -10.30
CA SER A 172 18.68 -0.90 -11.07
C SER A 172 17.91 -1.00 -12.40
N MET A 173 17.13 0.01 -12.79
CA MET A 173 16.26 -0.08 -13.97
C MET A 173 17.06 -0.25 -15.26
N GLU A 174 18.06 0.61 -15.45
CA GLU A 174 18.91 0.60 -16.65
C GLU A 174 19.75 -0.68 -16.70
N ASP A 175 20.38 -1.04 -15.59
CA ASP A 175 21.14 -2.29 -15.46
C ASP A 175 20.28 -3.52 -15.77
N ARG A 176 19.04 -3.57 -15.27
CA ARG A 176 18.11 -4.67 -15.54
C ARG A 176 17.73 -4.74 -17.01
N LEU A 177 17.46 -3.61 -17.64
CA LEU A 177 17.10 -3.56 -19.06
C LEU A 177 18.28 -4.00 -19.93
N GLN A 178 19.49 -3.54 -19.62
CA GLN A 178 20.72 -3.94 -20.30
C GLN A 178 20.97 -5.44 -20.17
N VAL A 179 20.87 -5.99 -18.95
CA VAL A 179 21.03 -7.42 -18.70
C VAL A 179 19.96 -8.24 -19.42
N ALA A 180 18.71 -7.77 -19.45
CA ALA A 180 17.63 -8.41 -20.19
C ALA A 180 17.92 -8.46 -21.69
N GLU A 181 18.36 -7.34 -22.27
CA GLU A 181 18.73 -7.24 -23.68
C GLU A 181 19.91 -8.16 -24.02
N ASP A 182 20.98 -8.13 -23.22
CA ASP A 182 22.17 -8.96 -23.44
C ASP A 182 21.87 -10.45 -23.33
N ASN A 183 21.03 -10.85 -22.36
CA ASN A 183 20.60 -12.24 -22.22
C ASN A 183 19.78 -12.70 -23.43
N LEU A 184 18.83 -11.88 -23.87
CA LEU A 184 17.93 -12.22 -24.95
C LEU A 184 18.67 -12.27 -26.30
N ARG A 185 19.63 -11.36 -26.49
CA ARG A 185 20.60 -11.39 -27.59
C ARG A 185 21.47 -12.64 -27.55
N THR A 186 22.08 -12.95 -26.41
CA THR A 186 22.94 -14.13 -26.25
C THR A 186 22.17 -15.41 -26.55
N PHE A 187 20.96 -15.52 -26.02
CA PHE A 187 20.07 -16.66 -26.24
C PHE A 187 19.69 -16.81 -27.73
N ALA A 188 19.35 -15.71 -28.40
CA ALA A 188 19.10 -15.71 -29.84
C ALA A 188 20.33 -16.19 -30.62
N VAL A 189 21.52 -15.63 -30.35
CA VAL A 189 22.78 -16.05 -31.03
C VAL A 189 23.06 -17.55 -30.83
N GLN A 190 22.98 -18.02 -29.59
CA GLN A 190 23.28 -19.42 -29.27
C GLN A 190 22.33 -20.41 -29.94
N THR A 191 21.09 -19.99 -30.19
CA THR A 191 20.07 -20.85 -30.83
C THR A 191 20.19 -20.80 -32.36
N ILE A 192 20.36 -19.61 -32.95
CA ILE A 192 20.25 -19.39 -34.39
C ILE A 192 21.58 -19.66 -35.11
N SER A 193 22.69 -19.18 -34.56
CA SER A 193 23.99 -19.16 -35.23
C SER A 193 24.49 -20.56 -35.64
N PRO A 194 24.37 -21.61 -34.81
CA PRO A 194 24.77 -22.97 -35.20
C PRO A 194 23.98 -23.49 -36.40
N ARG A 195 22.65 -23.23 -36.42
CA ARG A 195 21.74 -23.70 -37.46
C ARG A 195 21.94 -23.00 -38.79
N ILE A 196 22.17 -21.70 -38.77
CA ILE A 196 22.54 -20.94 -39.97
C ILE A 196 23.87 -21.44 -40.53
N THR A 197 24.85 -21.72 -39.67
CA THR A 197 26.15 -22.23 -40.13
C THR A 197 25.99 -23.59 -40.83
N GLU A 198 25.09 -24.43 -40.33
CA GLU A 198 24.71 -25.70 -40.97
C GLU A 198 24.05 -25.49 -42.34
N ILE A 199 23.08 -24.58 -42.43
CA ILE A 199 22.40 -24.20 -43.69
C ILE A 199 23.40 -23.61 -44.70
N ASP A 200 24.29 -22.72 -44.27
CA ASP A 200 25.30 -22.10 -45.14
C ASP A 200 26.28 -23.13 -45.72
N GLY A 201 26.70 -24.09 -44.90
CA GLY A 201 27.55 -25.21 -45.33
C GLY A 201 26.88 -26.09 -46.40
N GLN A 202 25.58 -26.35 -46.27
CA GLN A 202 24.82 -27.11 -47.25
C GLN A 202 24.59 -26.34 -48.55
N LEU A 203 24.26 -25.05 -48.45
CA LEU A 203 24.15 -24.17 -49.61
C LEU A 203 25.48 -24.10 -50.36
N ALA A 204 26.61 -24.01 -49.66
CA ALA A 204 27.94 -24.05 -50.27
C ALA A 204 28.21 -25.40 -50.97
N ALA A 205 27.79 -26.52 -50.39
CA ALA A 205 27.97 -27.85 -50.96
C ALA A 205 27.21 -28.05 -52.29
N LEU A 206 26.11 -27.32 -52.54
CA LEU A 206 25.38 -27.36 -53.82
C LEU A 206 26.25 -26.94 -55.01
N LYS A 207 27.28 -26.09 -54.80
CA LYS A 207 28.23 -25.71 -55.86
C LYS A 207 29.15 -26.84 -56.31
N SER A 208 29.32 -27.85 -55.46
CA SER A 208 30.23 -28.98 -55.67
C SER A 208 29.47 -30.29 -55.94
N GLY A 209 28.19 -30.21 -56.29
CA GLY A 209 27.34 -31.38 -56.58
C GLY A 209 26.55 -31.93 -55.39
N GLY A 210 26.33 -31.15 -54.34
CA GLY A 210 25.52 -31.54 -53.17
C GLY A 210 24.02 -31.76 -53.48
N ASP A 211 23.32 -32.44 -52.57
CA ASP A 211 21.90 -32.78 -52.71
C ASP A 211 20.98 -31.58 -52.46
N LYS A 212 20.42 -31.04 -53.54
CA LYS A 212 19.42 -29.95 -53.53
C LYS A 212 18.17 -30.31 -52.73
N GLY A 213 17.67 -31.54 -52.84
CA GLY A 213 16.46 -31.97 -52.15
C GLY A 213 16.65 -31.97 -50.64
N LEU A 214 17.84 -32.37 -50.18
CA LEU A 214 18.21 -32.35 -48.77
C LEU A 214 18.33 -30.91 -48.24
N ALA A 215 19.02 -30.02 -48.96
CA ALA A 215 19.15 -28.60 -48.58
C ALA A 215 17.80 -27.87 -48.53
N LEU A 216 16.91 -28.14 -49.50
CA LEU A 216 15.57 -27.56 -49.55
C LEU A 216 14.71 -28.03 -48.37
N LYS A 217 14.73 -29.34 -48.09
CA LYS A 217 13.98 -29.93 -46.99
C LYS A 217 14.43 -29.37 -45.63
N GLN A 218 15.74 -29.27 -45.39
CA GLN A 218 16.25 -28.72 -44.13
C GLN A 218 15.95 -27.23 -43.96
N LEU A 219 15.99 -26.44 -45.04
CA LEU A 219 15.55 -25.05 -45.00
C LEU A 219 14.06 -24.91 -44.65
N GLN A 220 13.21 -25.78 -45.18
CA GLN A 220 11.78 -25.83 -44.84
C GLN A 220 11.54 -26.27 -43.39
N ASP A 221 12.14 -27.39 -42.98
CA ASP A 221 12.01 -27.92 -41.62
C ASP A 221 12.49 -26.88 -40.59
N TYR A 222 13.59 -26.17 -40.85
CA TYR A 222 14.06 -25.11 -39.94
C TYR A 222 13.07 -23.92 -39.84
N VAL A 223 12.48 -23.49 -40.96
CA VAL A 223 11.53 -22.38 -40.96
C VAL A 223 10.22 -22.72 -40.24
N ASP A 224 9.67 -23.90 -40.53
CA ASP A 224 8.35 -24.28 -40.01
C ASP A 224 8.41 -24.88 -38.60
N ASP A 225 9.44 -25.67 -38.28
CA ASP A 225 9.49 -26.45 -37.02
C ASP A 225 10.41 -25.87 -35.95
N GLU A 226 11.43 -25.05 -36.29
CA GLU A 226 12.36 -24.47 -35.31
C GLU A 226 12.20 -22.96 -35.14
N LEU A 227 12.20 -22.20 -36.24
CA LEU A 227 12.23 -20.73 -36.20
C LEU A 227 10.90 -20.12 -35.74
N ARG A 228 9.77 -20.66 -36.21
CA ARG A 228 8.43 -20.16 -35.87
C ARG A 228 8.06 -20.40 -34.40
N PRO A 229 8.24 -21.61 -33.81
CA PRO A 229 7.97 -21.84 -32.38
C PRO A 229 8.89 -21.03 -31.46
N PHE A 230 10.17 -20.87 -31.83
CA PHE A 230 11.15 -20.11 -31.05
C PHE A 230 10.78 -18.61 -30.95
N SER A 231 10.35 -18.01 -32.06
CA SER A 231 9.86 -16.63 -32.05
C SER A 231 8.65 -16.46 -31.11
N HIS A 232 7.76 -17.45 -31.07
CA HIS A 232 6.62 -17.43 -30.13
C HIS A 232 7.04 -17.60 -28.68
N GLN A 233 8.12 -18.34 -28.41
CA GLN A 233 8.64 -18.52 -27.05
C GLN A 233 9.26 -17.22 -26.52
N ILE A 234 10.08 -16.52 -27.32
CA ILE A 234 10.65 -15.21 -26.95
C ILE A 234 9.55 -14.17 -26.67
N ALA A 235 8.45 -14.23 -27.41
CA ALA A 235 7.32 -13.33 -27.20
C ALA A 235 6.54 -13.62 -25.90
N ARG A 236 6.54 -14.87 -25.40
CA ARG A 236 5.76 -15.33 -24.24
C ARG A 236 6.53 -15.45 -22.93
N ASP A 237 7.82 -15.79 -22.96
CA ASP A 237 8.65 -15.86 -21.76
C ASP A 237 8.94 -14.43 -21.28
N SER A 238 7.98 -13.85 -20.57
CA SER A 238 8.22 -12.69 -19.72
C SER A 238 9.41 -13.00 -18.82
N LEU A 239 10.34 -12.05 -18.63
CA LEU A 239 11.41 -12.16 -17.64
C LEU A 239 10.81 -11.96 -16.23
N SER A 240 9.76 -12.74 -15.92
CA SER A 240 8.92 -12.65 -14.75
C SER A 240 9.63 -13.06 -13.45
N SER A 241 10.89 -13.47 -13.53
CA SER A 241 11.73 -13.87 -12.40
C SER A 241 12.56 -12.73 -11.77
N PHE A 242 12.52 -11.50 -12.30
CA PHE A 242 13.37 -10.40 -11.80
C PHE A 242 12.75 -9.50 -10.72
N VAL A 243 11.54 -9.81 -10.24
CA VAL A 243 11.03 -9.22 -8.99
C VAL A 243 11.69 -9.95 -7.83
N SER A 244 12.90 -9.51 -7.49
CA SER A 244 13.64 -9.93 -6.30
C SER A 244 12.73 -9.90 -5.07
N ASN A 245 12.84 -10.94 -4.25
CA ASN A 245 12.26 -11.01 -2.93
C ASN A 245 12.89 -9.91 -2.06
N PHE A 246 12.22 -8.76 -1.97
CA PHE A 246 12.59 -7.74 -1.00
C PHE A 246 12.48 -8.32 0.40
N THR A 247 13.63 -8.46 1.06
CA THR A 247 13.67 -8.80 2.48
C THR A 247 13.01 -7.66 3.23
N LYS A 248 11.81 -7.89 3.78
CA LYS A 248 11.12 -6.93 4.65
C LYS A 248 12.08 -6.53 5.76
N GLN A 249 12.60 -5.31 5.69
CA GLN A 249 13.34 -4.75 6.79
C GLN A 249 12.34 -4.42 7.90
N ASP A 250 12.62 -4.91 9.10
CA ASP A 250 11.73 -4.74 10.26
C ASP A 250 11.95 -3.32 10.82
N VAL A 251 11.47 -2.30 10.10
CA VAL A 251 11.61 -0.91 10.54
C VAL A 251 10.49 -0.61 11.53
N ARG A 252 10.85 -0.52 12.81
CA ARG A 252 9.97 0.00 13.86
C ARG A 252 10.44 1.40 14.21
N GLN A 253 10.11 2.38 13.39
CA GLN A 253 10.50 3.76 13.66
C GLN A 253 9.26 4.64 13.88
N PHE A 254 9.21 5.25 15.06
CA PHE A 254 8.29 6.35 15.34
C PHE A 254 8.91 7.64 14.78
N ARG A 255 8.24 8.30 13.84
CA ARG A 255 8.71 9.56 13.26
C ARG A 255 8.02 10.73 13.95
N ILE A 256 8.76 11.47 14.77
CA ILE A 256 8.26 12.67 15.44
C ILE A 256 7.96 13.76 14.37
N PRO A 257 6.78 14.40 14.40
CA PRO A 257 6.48 15.46 13.45
C PRO A 257 7.38 16.66 13.66
N ARG A 258 7.75 17.35 12.58
CA ARG A 258 8.55 18.58 12.65
C ARG A 258 7.79 19.71 13.34
N GLN A 259 6.49 19.82 13.07
CA GLN A 259 5.60 20.84 13.62
C GLN A 259 4.35 20.20 14.23
N ILE A 260 3.87 20.79 15.32
CA ILE A 260 2.69 20.35 16.05
C ILE A 260 1.76 21.55 16.22
N ASN A 261 0.50 21.36 15.86
CA ASN A 261 -0.57 22.26 16.24
C ASN A 261 -1.10 21.82 17.62
N VAL A 262 -0.68 22.51 18.66
CA VAL A 262 -1.00 22.14 20.06
C VAL A 262 -2.50 22.26 20.35
N SER A 263 -3.24 23.09 19.61
CA SER A 263 -4.70 23.21 19.80
C SER A 263 -5.45 21.93 19.41
N ASN A 264 -4.92 21.15 18.48
CA ASN A 264 -5.50 19.85 18.11
C ASN A 264 -5.34 18.82 19.24
N SER A 265 -4.32 18.98 20.09
CA SER A 265 -4.08 18.13 21.26
C SER A 265 -5.07 18.36 22.40
N VAL A 266 -5.85 19.44 22.31
CA VAL A 266 -6.85 19.81 23.30
C VAL A 266 -8.24 19.52 22.75
N ARG A 267 -8.87 18.45 23.26
CA ARG A 267 -10.26 18.07 22.94
C ARG A 267 -11.13 18.40 24.14
N PRO A 268 -11.79 19.57 24.20
CA PRO A 268 -12.36 20.09 25.45
C PRO A 268 -13.25 19.10 26.18
N PHE A 269 -14.17 18.43 25.49
CA PHE A 269 -15.07 17.46 26.10
C PHE A 269 -14.37 16.19 26.61
N VAL A 270 -13.41 15.64 25.83
CA VAL A 270 -12.69 14.42 26.21
C VAL A 270 -11.73 14.71 27.37
N SER A 271 -11.01 15.83 27.28
CA SER A 271 -10.11 16.27 28.34
C SER A 271 -10.88 16.54 29.63
N THR A 272 -11.99 17.28 29.57
CA THR A 272 -12.84 17.49 30.76
C THR A 272 -13.37 16.19 31.34
N LEU A 273 -13.92 15.29 30.50
CA LEU A 273 -14.43 14.00 30.97
C LEU A 273 -13.38 13.22 31.77
N LEU A 274 -12.11 13.26 31.34
CA LEU A 274 -11.03 12.56 32.03
C LEU A 274 -10.70 13.13 33.40
N PHE A 275 -10.60 14.45 33.47
CA PHE A 275 -10.38 15.12 34.76
C PHE A 275 -11.58 14.92 35.69
N GLU A 276 -12.79 14.99 35.16
CA GLU A 276 -14.02 14.86 35.94
C GLU A 276 -14.18 13.45 36.51
N VAL A 277 -13.96 12.40 35.70
CA VAL A 277 -13.99 11.01 36.18
C VAL A 277 -12.93 10.76 37.27
N THR A 278 -11.79 11.45 37.21
CA THR A 278 -10.76 11.41 38.26
C THR A 278 -11.20 12.12 39.54
N LEU A 279 -11.75 13.32 39.40
CA LEU A 279 -12.20 14.16 40.51
C LEU A 279 -13.33 13.47 41.27
N VAL A 280 -14.34 12.95 40.56
CA VAL A 280 -15.45 12.20 41.13
C VAL A 280 -14.95 10.96 41.87
N ALA A 281 -14.03 10.19 41.28
CA ALA A 281 -13.46 9.01 41.92
C ALA A 281 -12.65 9.36 43.18
N ALA A 282 -11.98 10.52 43.22
CA ALA A 282 -11.29 11.00 44.40
C ALA A 282 -12.26 11.48 45.49
N ALA A 283 -13.28 12.25 45.12
CA ALA A 283 -14.25 12.84 46.05
C ALA A 283 -15.16 11.79 46.70
N GLN A 284 -15.51 10.71 46.00
CA GLN A 284 -16.29 9.59 46.54
C GLN A 284 -15.63 8.84 47.70
N ARG A 285 -14.34 9.09 47.99
CA ARG A 285 -13.67 8.52 49.17
C ARG A 285 -14.06 9.21 50.47
N THR A 286 -14.46 10.48 50.41
CA THR A 286 -14.68 11.34 51.58
C THR A 286 -16.08 11.93 51.62
N MET A 287 -16.80 11.91 50.50
CA MET A 287 -18.09 12.56 50.34
C MET A 287 -19.09 11.66 49.62
N THR A 288 -20.38 11.90 49.86
CA THR A 288 -21.47 11.25 49.13
C THR A 288 -21.62 11.84 47.73
N VAL A 289 -22.29 11.09 46.84
CA VAL A 289 -22.55 11.53 45.46
C VAL A 289 -23.35 12.85 45.42
N VAL A 290 -24.24 13.06 46.39
CA VAL A 290 -25.08 14.27 46.46
C VAL A 290 -24.26 15.49 46.85
N GLU A 291 -23.35 15.35 47.81
CA GLU A 291 -22.47 16.43 48.28
C GLU A 291 -21.48 16.88 47.20
N VAL A 292 -21.06 15.96 46.33
CA VAL A 292 -20.08 16.22 45.26
C VAL A 292 -20.74 16.81 44.00
N LEU A 293 -22.06 16.71 43.86
CA LEU A 293 -22.78 17.10 42.63
C LEU A 293 -22.63 18.60 42.26
N PRO A 294 -22.76 19.57 43.19
CA PRO A 294 -22.58 20.99 42.82
C PRO A 294 -21.15 21.30 42.42
N ALA A 295 -20.16 20.72 43.12
CA ALA A 295 -18.75 20.91 42.83
C ALA A 295 -18.39 20.35 41.44
N THR A 296 -18.88 19.15 41.10
CA THR A 296 -18.65 18.49 39.81
C THR A 296 -19.26 19.24 38.63
N LEU A 297 -20.47 19.79 38.78
CA LEU A 297 -21.08 20.64 37.75
C LEU A 297 -20.25 21.91 37.52
N PHE A 298 -19.76 22.53 38.59
CA PHE A 298 -18.91 23.72 38.51
C PHE A 298 -17.56 23.40 37.86
N THR A 299 -16.85 22.35 38.30
CA THR A 299 -15.56 21.94 37.73
C THR A 299 -15.69 21.50 36.28
N THR A 300 -16.79 20.84 35.90
CA THR A 300 -17.08 20.49 34.51
C THR A 300 -17.17 21.75 33.65
N LEU A 301 -17.98 22.73 34.04
CA LEU A 301 -18.13 23.99 33.28
C LEU A 301 -16.79 24.74 33.21
N PHE A 302 -16.05 24.78 34.31
CA PHE A 302 -14.74 25.41 34.37
C PHE A 302 -13.73 24.74 33.44
N PHE A 303 -13.57 23.41 33.48
CA PHE A 303 -12.62 22.68 32.64
C PHE A 303 -13.01 22.73 31.16
N VAL A 304 -14.30 22.62 30.82
CA VAL A 304 -14.74 22.83 29.42
C VAL A 304 -14.33 24.23 28.97
N SER A 305 -14.62 25.26 29.76
CA SER A 305 -14.27 26.65 29.44
C SER A 305 -12.77 26.85 29.30
N TYR A 306 -11.97 26.27 30.20
CA TYR A 306 -10.51 26.29 30.18
C TYR A 306 -9.95 25.68 28.89
N PHE A 307 -10.37 24.46 28.55
CA PHE A 307 -9.88 23.79 27.35
C PHE A 307 -10.40 24.43 26.06
N VAL A 308 -11.62 24.96 26.03
CA VAL A 308 -12.14 25.75 24.91
C VAL A 308 -11.32 27.02 24.72
N LEU A 309 -10.99 27.73 25.80
CA LEU A 309 -10.17 28.94 25.76
C LEU A 309 -8.76 28.64 25.22
N ILE A 310 -8.11 27.60 25.73
CA ILE A 310 -6.80 27.17 25.24
C ILE A 310 -6.87 26.82 23.76
N ARG A 311 -7.84 25.99 23.36
CA ARG A 311 -8.03 25.61 21.96
C ARG A 311 -8.20 26.84 21.06
N ARG A 312 -8.94 27.86 21.53
CA ARG A 312 -9.17 29.10 20.79
C ARG A 312 -7.93 29.99 20.70
N ILE A 313 -7.18 30.17 21.79
CA ILE A 313 -5.96 30.99 21.82
C ILE A 313 -4.88 30.41 20.90
N PHE A 314 -4.76 29.09 20.86
CA PHE A 314 -3.75 28.37 20.09
C PHE A 314 -4.25 27.88 18.73
N ALA A 315 -5.49 28.21 18.35
CA ALA A 315 -6.07 27.81 17.07
C ALA A 315 -5.21 28.32 15.91
N GLY A 316 -4.89 27.43 14.97
CA GLY A 316 -4.08 27.76 13.79
C GLY A 316 -2.60 28.06 14.07
N ARG A 317 -2.12 27.91 15.31
CA ARG A 317 -0.71 28.12 15.65
C ARG A 317 0.06 26.81 15.57
N GLU A 318 1.12 26.80 14.78
CA GLU A 318 2.05 25.69 14.65
C GLU A 318 3.35 25.99 15.40
N PHE A 319 3.84 25.02 16.14
CA PHE A 319 5.08 25.12 16.88
C PHE A 319 6.01 24.00 16.45
N ALA A 320 7.33 24.22 16.56
CA ALA A 320 8.28 23.12 16.47
C ALA A 320 7.94 22.05 17.52
N SER A 321 8.26 20.80 17.20
CA SER A 321 7.84 19.62 17.98
C SER A 321 8.12 19.70 19.49
N LEU A 322 9.34 20.09 19.85
CA LEU A 322 9.76 20.14 21.25
C LEU A 322 9.05 21.29 22.02
N PRO A 323 9.07 22.56 21.57
CA PRO A 323 8.28 23.62 22.19
C PRO A 323 6.78 23.32 22.24
N GLY A 324 6.21 22.79 21.15
CA GLY A 324 4.79 22.42 21.09
C GLY A 324 4.41 21.35 22.11
N THR A 325 5.28 20.36 22.31
CA THR A 325 5.12 19.32 23.34
C THR A 325 5.18 19.89 24.75
N ILE A 326 6.14 20.77 25.03
CA ILE A 326 6.26 21.43 26.33
C ILE A 326 5.00 22.26 26.63
N ILE A 327 4.53 23.05 25.66
CA ILE A 327 3.30 23.85 25.79
C ILE A 327 2.10 22.94 26.05
N GLY A 328 1.94 21.88 25.27
CA GLY A 328 0.83 20.93 25.42
C GLY A 328 0.80 20.25 26.78
N LEU A 329 1.94 19.74 27.25
CA LEU A 329 2.06 19.14 28.59
C LEU A 329 1.79 20.16 29.70
N THR A 330 2.20 21.41 29.52
CA THR A 330 1.96 22.49 30.48
C THR A 330 0.47 22.76 30.68
N PHE A 331 -0.34 22.71 29.60
CA PHE A 331 -1.80 22.84 29.72
C PHE A 331 -2.38 21.81 30.68
N PHE A 332 -1.99 20.55 30.55
CA PHE A 332 -2.50 19.48 31.41
C PHE A 332 -1.91 19.50 32.83
N ALA A 333 -0.65 19.93 32.99
CA ALA A 333 -0.03 20.10 34.30
C ALA A 333 -0.75 21.18 35.13
N ILE A 334 -1.14 22.29 34.49
CA ILE A 334 -1.87 23.40 35.14
C ILE A 334 -3.23 22.94 35.67
N VAL A 335 -3.93 22.03 34.96
CA VAL A 335 -5.27 21.57 35.37
C VAL A 335 -5.26 20.91 36.74
N GLY A 336 -4.25 20.09 37.05
CA GLY A 336 -4.12 19.46 38.36
C GLY A 336 -4.06 20.49 39.49
N THR A 337 -3.23 21.52 39.34
CA THR A 337 -3.11 22.62 40.30
C THR A 337 -4.40 23.44 40.40
N LEU A 338 -5.00 23.82 39.26
CA LEU A 338 -6.27 24.55 39.23
C LEU A 338 -7.39 23.76 39.91
N SER A 339 -7.44 22.44 39.70
CA SER A 339 -8.40 21.55 40.34
C SER A 339 -8.31 21.60 41.86
N LEU A 340 -7.09 21.61 42.42
CA LEU A 340 -6.86 21.70 43.85
C LEU A 340 -7.28 23.08 44.40
N THR A 341 -6.90 24.16 43.71
CA THR A 341 -7.27 25.54 44.10
C THR A 341 -8.78 25.76 44.10
N ILE A 342 -9.49 25.25 43.07
CA ILE A 342 -10.95 25.33 42.99
C ILE A 342 -11.59 24.52 44.11
N SER A 343 -11.06 23.33 44.39
CA SER A 343 -11.57 22.48 45.47
C SER A 343 -11.47 23.19 46.82
N GLU A 344 -10.34 23.83 47.10
CA GLU A 344 -10.14 24.64 48.31
C GLU A 344 -11.10 25.84 48.38
N LEU A 345 -11.29 26.56 47.26
CA LEU A 345 -12.23 27.68 47.17
C LEU A 345 -13.69 27.27 47.43
N LEU A 346 -14.06 26.05 47.02
CA LEU A 346 -15.37 25.46 47.26
C LEU A 346 -15.51 24.86 48.67
N GLY A 347 -14.48 24.97 49.52
CA GLY A 347 -14.48 24.42 50.88
C GLY A 347 -14.30 22.91 50.95
N LEU A 348 -13.83 22.26 49.87
CA LEU A 348 -13.55 20.83 49.84
C LEU A 348 -12.19 20.55 50.49
N ALA A 349 -12.21 19.95 51.68
CA ALA A 349 -10.99 19.53 52.35
C ALA A 349 -10.37 18.30 51.67
N ILE A 350 -9.34 18.53 50.83
CA ILE A 350 -8.55 17.45 50.22
C ILE A 350 -7.34 17.14 51.11
N PRO A 351 -7.21 15.91 51.65
CA PRO A 351 -6.04 15.50 52.43
C PRO A 351 -4.73 15.68 51.66
N ASP A 352 -3.66 16.10 52.34
CA ASP A 352 -2.36 16.40 51.71
C ASP A 352 -1.78 15.22 50.92
N HIS A 353 -1.98 14.00 51.41
CA HIS A 353 -1.52 12.78 50.74
C HIS A 353 -2.24 12.49 49.40
N ILE A 354 -3.38 13.14 49.13
CA ILE A 354 -4.14 13.02 47.87
C ILE A 354 -3.72 14.09 46.86
N LYS A 355 -3.27 15.27 47.31
CA LYS A 355 -2.93 16.42 46.44
C LYS A 355 -1.91 16.05 45.36
N ILE A 356 -0.84 15.35 45.75
CA ILE A 356 0.21 14.89 44.82
C ILE A 356 -0.37 13.93 43.77
N ALA A 357 -1.21 12.99 44.18
CA ALA A 357 -1.81 12.02 43.26
C ALA A 357 -2.68 12.70 42.19
N VAL A 358 -3.45 13.73 42.55
CA VAL A 358 -4.29 14.50 41.60
C VAL A 358 -3.45 15.17 40.52
N ILE A 359 -2.33 15.80 40.89
CA ILE A 359 -1.42 16.47 39.94
C ILE A 359 -0.77 15.44 38.99
N PHE A 360 -0.23 14.35 39.53
CA PHE A 360 0.43 13.32 38.71
C PHE A 360 -0.53 12.63 37.74
N ILE A 361 -1.76 12.37 38.18
CA ILE A 361 -2.79 11.77 37.33
C ILE A 361 -3.13 12.70 36.16
N GLY A 362 -3.28 14.01 36.42
CA GLY A 362 -3.50 15.01 35.37
C GLY A 362 -2.37 15.06 34.34
N LEU A 363 -1.12 14.99 34.80
CA LEU A 363 0.06 14.98 33.92
C LEU A 363 0.12 13.71 33.06
N ILE A 364 -0.17 12.54 33.64
CA ILE A 364 -0.18 11.27 32.91
C ILE A 364 -1.25 11.31 31.82
N PHE A 365 -2.47 11.75 32.13
CA PHE A 365 -3.54 11.84 31.13
C PHE A 365 -3.27 12.87 30.05
N GLY A 366 -2.71 14.02 30.45
CA GLY A 366 -2.23 15.00 29.50
C GLY A 366 -1.22 14.42 28.53
N SER A 367 -0.26 13.66 29.04
CA SER A 367 0.78 13.01 28.24
C SER A 367 0.20 11.97 27.27
N VAL A 368 -0.71 11.12 27.73
CA VAL A 368 -1.33 10.10 26.88
C VAL A 368 -2.22 10.73 25.81
N ASN A 369 -3.04 11.72 26.17
CA ASN A 369 -3.93 12.42 25.23
C ASN A 369 -3.12 13.26 24.21
N PHE A 370 -2.03 13.88 24.66
CA PHE A 370 -1.09 14.57 23.78
C PHE A 370 -0.42 13.59 22.80
N GLY A 371 0.10 12.46 23.28
CA GLY A 371 0.71 11.42 22.44
C GLY A 371 -0.27 10.84 21.42
N PHE A 372 -1.51 10.59 21.83
CA PHE A 372 -2.59 10.16 20.92
C PHE A 372 -2.82 11.18 19.79
N THR A 373 -2.88 12.47 20.13
CA THR A 373 -3.07 13.52 19.13
C THR A 373 -1.87 13.62 18.20
N LEU A 374 -0.65 13.50 18.73
CA LEU A 374 0.56 13.52 17.92
C LEU A 374 0.51 12.44 16.82
N LEU A 375 0.19 11.20 17.21
CA LEU A 375 0.04 10.07 16.30
C LEU A 375 -1.04 10.31 15.25
N THR A 376 -2.19 10.82 15.68
CA THR A 376 -3.34 11.07 14.80
C THR A 376 -3.06 12.22 13.82
N SER A 377 -2.32 13.26 14.25
CA SER A 377 -2.08 14.46 13.46
C SER A 377 -1.23 14.21 12.21
N GLN A 378 -0.35 13.22 12.25
CA GLN A 378 0.50 12.84 11.12
C GLN A 378 -0.16 11.83 10.19
N ARG A 379 -1.28 11.23 10.61
CA ARG A 379 -1.85 10.08 9.92
C ARG A 379 -2.24 10.39 8.48
N THR A 380 -2.93 11.51 8.27
CA THR A 380 -3.36 11.93 6.93
C THR A 380 -2.17 12.19 6.01
N GLU A 381 -1.14 12.87 6.52
CA GLU A 381 0.06 13.20 5.76
C GLU A 381 0.81 11.95 5.35
N LEU A 382 1.10 11.06 6.30
CA LEU A 382 1.79 9.81 5.99
C LEU A 382 0.95 8.91 5.05
N ALA A 383 -0.38 8.89 5.20
CA ALA A 383 -1.26 8.13 4.31
C ALA A 383 -1.24 8.68 2.87
N ASN A 384 -1.16 10.01 2.71
CA ASN A 384 -0.99 10.66 1.42
C ASN A 384 0.37 10.31 0.81
N GLN A 385 1.45 10.42 1.57
CA GLN A 385 2.80 10.03 1.14
C GLN A 385 2.88 8.56 0.71
N LEU A 386 2.22 7.66 1.46
CA LEU A 386 2.14 6.25 1.08
C LEU A 386 1.35 6.06 -0.23
N GLY A 387 0.26 6.80 -0.39
CA GLY A 387 -0.52 6.81 -1.62
C GLY A 387 0.30 7.24 -2.83
N GLU A 388 1.06 8.33 -2.69
CA GLU A 388 1.96 8.85 -3.71
C GLU A 388 3.09 7.86 -4.03
N ALA A 389 3.73 7.27 -3.02
CA ALA A 389 4.79 6.28 -3.22
C ALA A 389 4.29 5.04 -3.99
N ILE A 390 3.07 4.57 -3.69
CA ILE A 390 2.44 3.46 -4.42
C ILE A 390 2.16 3.84 -5.88
N GLU A 391 1.68 5.06 -6.13
CA GLU A 391 1.41 5.54 -7.49
C GLU A 391 2.69 5.68 -8.32
N GLN A 392 3.74 6.26 -7.73
CA GLN A 392 5.06 6.37 -8.36
C GLN A 392 5.64 4.99 -8.66
N LEU A 393 5.54 4.04 -7.72
CA LEU A 393 5.99 2.66 -7.92
C LEU A 393 5.26 1.98 -9.08
N GLY A 394 3.92 2.11 -9.12
CA GLY A 394 3.12 1.59 -10.22
C GLY A 394 3.50 2.18 -11.57
N SER A 395 3.86 3.47 -11.60
CA SER A 395 4.27 4.16 -12.82
C SER A 395 5.62 3.66 -13.32
N VAL A 396 6.62 3.56 -12.44
CA VAL A 396 7.95 3.04 -12.79
C VAL A 396 7.88 1.60 -13.29
N VAL A 397 7.10 0.75 -12.62
CA VAL A 397 6.90 -0.65 -13.05
C VAL A 397 6.24 -0.72 -14.43
N SER A 398 5.27 0.15 -14.74
CA SER A 398 4.62 0.17 -16.05
C SER A 398 5.58 0.59 -17.17
N ILE A 399 6.42 1.60 -16.93
CA ILE A 399 7.43 2.05 -17.89
C ILE A 399 8.44 0.92 -18.15
N LEU A 400 8.93 0.27 -17.07
CA LEU A 400 9.86 -0.84 -17.20
C LEU A 400 9.27 -1.99 -18.06
N ARG A 401 8.00 -2.33 -17.86
CA ARG A 401 7.32 -3.35 -18.68
C ARG A 401 7.22 -2.97 -20.15
N GLN A 402 6.91 -1.71 -20.46
CA GLN A 402 6.88 -1.22 -21.84
C GLN A 402 8.25 -1.36 -22.51
N ARG A 403 9.32 -0.94 -21.82
CA ARG A 403 10.69 -1.08 -22.33
C ARG A 403 11.07 -2.55 -22.53
N GLU A 404 10.80 -3.40 -21.54
CA GLU A 404 11.08 -4.84 -21.62
C GLU A 404 10.32 -5.51 -22.79
N TRP A 405 9.05 -5.15 -22.98
CA TRP A 405 8.24 -5.65 -24.08
C TRP A 405 8.80 -5.23 -25.45
N ILE A 406 9.27 -3.98 -25.60
CA ILE A 406 9.90 -3.53 -26.85
C ILE A 406 11.18 -4.33 -27.14
N VAL A 407 12.03 -4.56 -26.13
CA VAL A 407 13.25 -5.36 -26.28
C VAL A 407 12.90 -6.76 -26.77
N ARG A 408 11.91 -7.44 -26.15
CA ARG A 408 11.41 -8.75 -26.61
C ARG A 408 10.90 -8.70 -28.04
N ARG A 409 10.05 -7.70 -28.34
CA ARG A 409 9.42 -7.54 -29.64
C ARG A 409 10.45 -7.39 -30.74
N ARG A 410 11.49 -6.58 -30.55
CA ARG A 410 12.51 -6.37 -31.58
C ARG A 410 13.17 -7.67 -31.99
N VAL A 411 13.58 -8.47 -31.02
CA VAL A 411 14.18 -9.77 -31.32
C VAL A 411 13.17 -10.69 -31.98
N SER A 412 11.92 -10.75 -31.50
CA SER A 412 10.88 -11.54 -32.17
C SER A 412 10.58 -11.06 -33.60
N TYR A 413 10.51 -9.75 -33.84
CA TYR A 413 10.16 -9.16 -35.14
C TYR A 413 11.27 -9.42 -36.16
N VAL A 414 12.51 -9.24 -35.74
CA VAL A 414 13.66 -9.57 -36.55
C VAL A 414 13.67 -11.07 -36.91
N MET A 415 13.39 -11.94 -35.94
CA MET A 415 13.32 -13.37 -36.15
C MET A 415 12.22 -13.78 -37.13
N HIS A 416 11.01 -13.30 -36.88
CA HIS A 416 9.82 -13.67 -37.65
C HIS A 416 9.69 -12.92 -38.99
N GLY A 417 10.19 -11.69 -39.07
CA GLY A 417 10.04 -10.81 -40.22
C GLY A 417 11.22 -10.87 -41.17
N SER A 418 12.42 -10.56 -40.70
CA SER A 418 13.63 -10.48 -41.54
C SER A 418 14.14 -11.88 -41.89
N LEU A 419 14.45 -12.69 -40.88
CA LEU A 419 15.12 -13.97 -41.08
C LEU A 419 14.17 -14.99 -41.72
N GLN A 420 12.94 -15.12 -41.23
CA GLN A 420 11.96 -16.04 -41.81
C GLN A 420 11.62 -15.69 -43.26
N SER A 421 11.45 -14.41 -43.61
CA SER A 421 11.14 -14.01 -44.99
C SER A 421 12.30 -14.31 -45.94
N SER A 422 13.54 -14.05 -45.52
CA SER A 422 14.73 -14.38 -46.30
C SER A 422 14.89 -15.90 -46.50
N LEU A 423 14.63 -16.70 -45.46
CA LEU A 423 14.66 -18.16 -45.57
C LEU A 423 13.52 -18.70 -46.46
N ASN A 424 12.32 -18.15 -46.36
CA ASN A 424 11.20 -18.50 -47.26
C ASN A 424 11.49 -18.12 -48.72
N ALA A 425 12.06 -16.94 -48.95
CA ALA A 425 12.49 -16.52 -50.28
C ALA A 425 13.59 -17.46 -50.81
N ALA A 426 14.52 -17.89 -49.96
CA ALA A 426 15.54 -18.88 -50.30
C ALA A 426 14.89 -20.22 -50.71
N VAL A 427 13.93 -20.73 -49.93
CA VAL A 427 13.16 -21.94 -50.24
C VAL A 427 12.47 -21.83 -51.60
N LEU A 428 11.78 -20.72 -51.88
CA LEU A 428 11.09 -20.50 -53.15
C LEU A 428 12.06 -20.42 -54.33
N LYS A 429 13.16 -19.66 -54.19
CA LYS A 429 14.19 -19.50 -55.22
C LYS A 429 14.87 -20.85 -55.52
N LEU A 430 15.31 -21.57 -54.49
CA LEU A 430 15.91 -22.90 -54.65
C LEU A 430 14.90 -23.89 -55.24
N GLY A 431 13.66 -23.91 -54.76
CA GLY A 431 12.60 -24.79 -55.25
C GLY A 431 12.33 -24.60 -56.75
N ALA A 432 12.26 -23.35 -57.23
CA ALA A 432 11.94 -23.02 -58.61
C ALA A 432 13.05 -23.33 -59.64
N SER A 433 14.30 -23.54 -59.20
CA SER A 433 15.44 -23.73 -60.11
C SER A 433 15.88 -25.18 -60.23
N SER A 434 15.74 -25.82 -61.39
CA SER A 434 16.12 -27.23 -61.60
C SER A 434 17.62 -27.50 -61.40
N ASN A 435 18.47 -26.50 -61.70
CA ASN A 435 19.92 -26.56 -61.53
C ASN A 435 20.45 -25.18 -61.09
N PRO A 436 20.46 -24.87 -59.78
CA PRO A 436 20.82 -23.55 -59.27
C PRO A 436 22.27 -23.19 -59.62
N SER A 437 22.49 -21.99 -60.16
CA SER A 437 23.83 -21.50 -60.50
C SER A 437 24.63 -21.13 -59.25
N GLY A 438 25.96 -21.14 -59.35
CA GLY A 438 26.84 -20.71 -58.25
C GLY A 438 26.57 -19.28 -57.78
N GLU A 439 26.23 -18.37 -58.71
CA GLU A 439 25.84 -16.98 -58.41
C GLU A 439 24.52 -16.91 -57.62
N MET A 440 23.51 -17.72 -58.00
CA MET A 440 22.24 -17.77 -57.29
C MET A 440 22.40 -18.26 -55.85
N ILE A 441 23.29 -19.24 -55.65
CA ILE A 441 23.63 -19.75 -54.32
C ILE A 441 24.33 -18.67 -53.49
N ASP A 442 25.29 -17.94 -54.06
CA ASP A 442 25.96 -16.83 -53.35
C ASP A 442 25.00 -15.70 -53.00
N GLN A 443 24.04 -15.41 -53.87
CA GLN A 443 23.03 -14.40 -53.61
C GLN A 443 22.11 -14.81 -52.45
N ILE A 444 21.66 -16.06 -52.41
CA ILE A 444 20.86 -16.59 -51.30
C ILE A 444 21.65 -16.56 -49.98
N ARG A 445 22.91 -16.99 -50.00
CA ARG A 445 23.78 -16.95 -48.82
C ARG A 445 24.01 -15.53 -48.33
N SER A 446 24.23 -14.57 -49.24
CA SER A 446 24.37 -13.15 -48.91
C SER A 446 23.08 -12.57 -48.33
N GLU A 447 21.92 -12.90 -48.88
CA GLU A 447 20.61 -12.45 -48.37
C GLU A 447 20.33 -12.96 -46.95
N ILE A 448 20.65 -14.22 -46.65
CA ILE A 448 20.54 -14.79 -45.30
C ILE A 448 21.51 -14.12 -44.33
N SER A 449 22.77 -13.90 -44.74
CA SER A 449 23.77 -13.19 -43.92
C SER A 449 23.35 -11.75 -43.61
N GLN A 450 22.84 -11.02 -44.59
CA GLN A 450 22.35 -9.65 -44.39
C GLN A 450 21.12 -9.61 -43.48
N ALA A 451 20.23 -10.60 -43.56
CA ALA A 451 19.09 -10.72 -42.66
C ALA A 451 19.52 -10.95 -41.20
N LEU A 452 20.65 -11.64 -41.00
CA LEU A 452 21.28 -11.86 -39.69
C LEU A 452 22.01 -10.62 -39.16
N ASP A 453 22.66 -9.85 -40.03
CA ASP A 453 23.31 -8.61 -39.61
C ASP A 453 22.30 -7.54 -39.18
N ARG A 454 21.11 -7.52 -39.81
CA ARG A 454 19.99 -6.64 -39.41
C ARG A 454 19.44 -6.94 -38.02
N ILE A 455 19.63 -8.15 -37.50
CA ILE A 455 19.27 -8.49 -36.11
C ILE A 455 20.01 -7.62 -35.10
N TRP A 456 21.19 -7.13 -35.49
CA TRP A 456 22.14 -6.50 -34.59
C TRP A 456 22.29 -4.99 -34.78
N GLN A 457 21.65 -4.40 -35.79
CA GLN A 457 21.84 -3.00 -36.16
C GLN A 457 20.65 -2.08 -35.83
N ASP A 458 19.44 -2.61 -35.62
CA ASP A 458 18.25 -1.77 -35.49
C ASP A 458 18.14 -1.18 -34.07
N ARG A 459 18.44 0.12 -33.94
CA ARG A 459 18.29 0.92 -32.71
C ARG A 459 17.02 1.78 -32.79
N SER A 460 16.39 1.96 -31.64
CA SER A 460 15.06 2.53 -31.37
C SER A 460 14.67 3.90 -31.91
N ASP A 461 15.60 4.69 -32.43
CA ASP A 461 15.45 6.14 -32.31
C ASP A 461 14.57 6.79 -33.40
N ASP A 462 13.98 5.98 -34.30
CA ASP A 462 13.26 6.45 -35.49
C ASP A 462 11.77 6.08 -35.57
N TYR A 463 11.17 5.52 -34.50
CA TYR A 463 9.74 5.17 -34.53
C TYR A 463 8.85 6.42 -34.59
N SER A 464 7.92 6.45 -35.55
CA SER A 464 6.94 7.53 -35.71
C SER A 464 5.53 6.98 -35.68
N PHE A 465 4.73 7.44 -34.71
CA PHE A 465 3.33 7.04 -34.60
C PHE A 465 2.51 7.46 -35.84
N ALA A 466 2.83 8.60 -36.44
CA ALA A 466 2.16 9.06 -37.66
C ALA A 466 2.38 8.11 -38.84
N LYS A 467 3.60 7.55 -38.99
CA LYS A 467 3.88 6.52 -40.00
C LYS A 467 3.08 5.24 -39.71
N ALA A 468 3.08 4.78 -38.45
CA ALA A 468 2.32 3.60 -38.05
C ALA A 468 0.81 3.76 -38.27
N GLN A 469 0.25 4.95 -38.05
CA GLN A 469 -1.14 5.28 -38.34
C GLN A 469 -1.47 5.07 -39.83
N GLN A 470 -0.59 5.55 -40.71
CA GLN A 470 -0.74 5.39 -42.16
C GLN A 470 -0.61 3.93 -42.57
N GLU A 471 0.37 3.20 -42.04
CA GLU A 471 0.55 1.77 -42.29
C GLU A 471 -0.67 0.95 -41.88
N ILE A 472 -1.20 1.17 -40.67
CA ILE A 472 -2.41 0.47 -40.19
C ILE A 472 -3.59 0.77 -41.12
N THR A 473 -3.76 2.02 -41.55
CA THR A 473 -4.86 2.40 -42.44
C THR A 473 -4.71 1.75 -43.82
N ASN A 474 -3.50 1.73 -44.38
CA ASN A 474 -3.22 1.14 -45.70
C ASN A 474 -3.38 -0.38 -45.72
N VAL A 475 -2.93 -1.08 -44.67
CA VAL A 475 -3.04 -2.55 -44.59
C VAL A 475 -4.48 -3.02 -44.60
N TRP A 476 -5.39 -2.24 -44.03
CA TRP A 476 -6.82 -2.58 -43.91
C TRP A 476 -7.69 -1.89 -44.96
N GLU A 477 -7.09 -1.14 -45.90
CA GLU A 477 -7.81 -0.45 -46.97
C GLU A 477 -8.67 -1.44 -47.77
N GLY A 478 -9.94 -1.08 -47.98
CA GLY A 478 -10.92 -1.93 -48.66
C GLY A 478 -11.51 -3.07 -47.82
N THR A 479 -11.01 -3.32 -46.60
CA THR A 479 -11.58 -4.32 -45.67
C THR A 479 -12.24 -3.67 -44.46
N VAL A 480 -11.52 -2.77 -43.77
CA VAL A 480 -12.01 -2.06 -42.58
C VAL A 480 -11.66 -0.58 -42.70
N GLN A 481 -12.66 0.29 -42.58
CA GLN A 481 -12.46 1.73 -42.51
C GLN A 481 -11.96 2.11 -41.10
N VAL A 482 -10.78 2.74 -41.02
CA VAL A 482 -10.17 3.16 -39.75
C VAL A 482 -10.27 4.69 -39.60
N ASN A 483 -11.11 5.15 -38.68
CA ASN A 483 -11.34 6.57 -38.43
C ASN A 483 -10.57 7.04 -37.20
N TRP A 484 -9.66 8.00 -37.39
CA TRP A 484 -8.79 8.51 -36.35
C TRP A 484 -9.27 9.85 -35.80
N LYS A 485 -9.23 9.99 -34.48
CA LYS A 485 -9.43 11.26 -33.78
C LYS A 485 -8.36 11.42 -32.69
N LEU A 486 -7.37 12.22 -32.99
CA LEU A 486 -6.30 12.59 -32.06
C LEU A 486 -6.67 13.92 -31.40
N ALA A 487 -6.61 13.99 -30.07
CA ALA A 487 -6.71 15.25 -29.35
C ALA A 487 -5.45 16.11 -29.56
N ASP A 488 -5.57 17.42 -29.32
CA ASP A 488 -4.45 18.36 -29.43
C ASP A 488 -3.31 17.96 -28.49
N GLY A 489 -2.06 18.05 -28.98
CA GLY A 489 -0.86 17.73 -28.21
C GLY A 489 -0.48 16.24 -28.16
N VAL A 490 -1.33 15.32 -28.63
CA VAL A 490 -1.02 13.88 -28.65
C VAL A 490 0.22 13.58 -29.50
N SER A 491 0.30 14.09 -30.73
CA SER A 491 1.43 13.82 -31.62
C SER A 491 2.75 14.27 -31.01
N GLN A 492 2.81 15.49 -30.47
CA GLN A 492 4.00 16.01 -29.81
C GLN A 492 4.40 15.16 -28.59
N ALA A 493 3.43 14.72 -27.79
CA ALA A 493 3.69 13.88 -26.62
C ALA A 493 4.23 12.50 -27.02
N LEU A 494 3.75 11.91 -28.12
CA LEU A 494 4.23 10.63 -28.63
C LEU A 494 5.60 10.76 -29.31
N ASP A 495 5.87 11.87 -29.99
CA ASP A 495 7.18 12.13 -30.61
C ASP A 495 8.29 12.26 -29.55
N THR A 496 7.99 12.78 -28.36
CA THR A 496 8.93 12.79 -27.23
C THR A 496 8.98 11.47 -26.45
N ASN A 497 8.12 10.51 -26.79
CA ASN A 497 7.95 9.23 -26.09
C ASN A 497 7.92 8.03 -27.08
N PRO A 498 9.03 7.75 -27.80
CA PRO A 498 9.04 6.75 -28.88
C PRO A 498 8.68 5.34 -28.39
N THR A 499 9.11 4.94 -27.19
CA THR A 499 8.72 3.67 -26.54
C THR A 499 7.20 3.56 -26.40
N THR A 500 6.57 4.61 -25.86
CA THR A 500 5.11 4.63 -25.67
C THR A 500 4.37 4.67 -27.00
N ALA A 501 4.88 5.44 -27.96
CA ALA A 501 4.36 5.53 -29.31
C ALA A 501 4.35 4.16 -30.00
N GLU A 502 5.45 3.40 -29.89
CA GLU A 502 5.57 2.07 -30.46
C GLU A 502 4.58 1.09 -29.81
N CYS A 503 4.49 1.07 -28.48
CA CYS A 503 3.53 0.24 -27.75
C CYS A 503 2.09 0.59 -28.14
N LEU A 504 1.76 1.88 -28.23
CA LEU A 504 0.43 2.36 -28.60
C LEU A 504 0.06 1.95 -30.02
N GLY A 505 1.01 2.02 -30.96
CA GLY A 505 0.83 1.57 -32.34
C GLY A 505 0.39 0.11 -32.41
N GLU A 506 0.99 -0.76 -31.60
CA GLU A 506 0.61 -2.18 -31.56
C GLU A 506 -0.70 -2.44 -30.83
N VAL A 507 -1.00 -1.70 -29.77
CA VAL A 507 -2.31 -1.76 -29.13
C VAL A 507 -3.43 -1.46 -30.13
N VAL A 508 -3.22 -0.43 -30.96
CA VAL A 508 -4.18 -0.05 -31.99
C VAL A 508 -4.21 -1.07 -33.14
N ARG A 509 -3.06 -1.56 -33.58
CA ARG A 509 -2.97 -2.59 -34.63
C ARG A 509 -3.74 -3.86 -34.24
N GLU A 510 -3.55 -4.31 -33.00
CA GLU A 510 -4.24 -5.47 -32.46
C GLU A 510 -5.74 -5.21 -32.29
N ALA A 511 -6.14 -4.00 -31.88
CA ALA A 511 -7.55 -3.62 -31.79
C ALA A 511 -8.26 -3.69 -33.16
N VAL A 512 -7.64 -3.16 -34.22
CA VAL A 512 -8.20 -3.20 -35.59
C VAL A 512 -8.23 -4.64 -36.12
N SER A 513 -7.16 -5.41 -35.90
CA SER A 513 -7.08 -6.82 -36.26
C SER A 513 -8.20 -7.64 -35.61
N ASN A 514 -8.43 -7.44 -34.30
CA ASN A 514 -9.48 -8.13 -33.56
C ASN A 514 -10.88 -7.71 -34.00
N ALA A 515 -11.10 -6.43 -34.25
CA ALA A 515 -12.37 -5.91 -34.77
C ALA A 515 -12.73 -6.55 -36.11
N SER A 516 -11.77 -6.71 -37.02
CA SER A 516 -11.98 -7.39 -38.29
C SER A 516 -12.20 -8.90 -38.12
N ARG A 517 -11.21 -9.60 -37.55
CA ARG A 517 -11.16 -11.07 -37.51
C ARG A 517 -12.23 -11.69 -36.62
N HIS A 518 -12.49 -11.08 -35.46
CA HIS A 518 -13.40 -11.63 -34.45
C HIS A 518 -14.71 -10.85 -34.37
N GLY A 519 -14.70 -9.55 -34.67
CA GLY A 519 -15.89 -8.71 -34.67
C GLY A 519 -16.68 -8.74 -35.98
N GLY A 520 -16.02 -9.03 -37.11
CA GLY A 520 -16.60 -8.84 -38.44
C GLY A 520 -16.92 -7.36 -38.73
N ALA A 521 -16.21 -6.44 -38.08
CA ALA A 521 -16.42 -5.00 -38.22
C ALA A 521 -15.89 -4.50 -39.57
N ASP A 522 -16.62 -3.57 -40.19
CA ASP A 522 -16.19 -2.82 -41.37
C ASP A 522 -15.77 -1.39 -41.01
N LEU A 523 -15.96 -0.96 -39.76
CA LEU A 523 -15.57 0.36 -39.25
C LEU A 523 -14.98 0.27 -37.84
N VAL A 524 -13.81 0.88 -37.65
CA VAL A 524 -13.19 1.08 -36.33
C VAL A 524 -12.90 2.56 -36.11
N LYS A 525 -13.40 3.12 -35.00
CA LYS A 525 -13.14 4.51 -34.58
C LYS A 525 -12.12 4.51 -33.46
N ILE A 526 -10.98 5.15 -33.70
CA ILE A 526 -9.89 5.27 -32.73
C ILE A 526 -9.84 6.70 -32.21
N GLN A 527 -9.91 6.84 -30.90
CA GLN A 527 -9.76 8.11 -30.20
C GLN A 527 -8.56 8.04 -29.28
N ILE A 528 -7.66 9.01 -29.38
CA ILE A 528 -6.48 9.10 -28.53
C ILE A 528 -6.43 10.47 -27.87
N SER A 529 -6.24 10.50 -26.56
CA SER A 529 -6.03 11.72 -25.76
C SER A 529 -4.90 11.53 -24.75
N ILE A 530 -4.36 12.64 -24.24
CA ILE A 530 -3.39 12.63 -23.14
C ILE A 530 -4.06 13.20 -21.89
N GLU A 531 -4.00 12.46 -20.77
CA GLU A 531 -4.41 12.92 -19.44
C GLU A 531 -3.38 12.45 -18.41
N ASP A 532 -2.93 13.35 -17.52
CA ASP A 532 -2.03 13.02 -16.40
C ASP A 532 -0.81 12.15 -16.78
N LYS A 533 -0.11 12.52 -17.86
CA LYS A 533 1.05 11.80 -18.41
C LYS A 533 0.72 10.38 -18.91
N ARG A 534 -0.51 10.13 -19.30
CA ARG A 534 -0.95 8.86 -19.89
C ARG A 534 -1.55 9.10 -21.27
N ALA A 535 -1.22 8.24 -22.22
CA ALA A 535 -1.95 8.12 -23.48
C ALA A 535 -3.16 7.21 -23.27
N LEU A 536 -4.36 7.76 -23.46
CA LEU A 536 -5.62 7.04 -23.40
C LEU A 536 -6.04 6.72 -24.82
N VAL A 537 -6.29 5.44 -25.08
CA VAL A 537 -6.81 4.97 -26.36
C VAL A 537 -8.19 4.35 -26.15
N THR A 538 -9.13 4.76 -26.99
CA THR A 538 -10.45 4.13 -27.12
C THR A 538 -10.62 3.69 -28.56
N ALA A 539 -10.73 2.38 -28.78
CA ALA A 539 -11.07 1.80 -30.08
C ALA A 539 -12.49 1.24 -30.01
N LEU A 540 -13.36 1.75 -30.87
CA LEU A 540 -14.76 1.37 -30.98
C LEU A 540 -15.00 0.70 -32.33
N ASP A 541 -15.40 -0.56 -32.33
CA ASP A 541 -15.82 -1.26 -33.54
C ASP A 541 -17.35 -1.33 -33.65
N ASN A 542 -17.82 -1.63 -34.86
CA ASN A 542 -19.24 -1.82 -35.17
C ASN A 542 -19.57 -3.27 -35.54
N GLY A 543 -18.74 -4.22 -35.10
CA GLY A 543 -18.94 -5.64 -35.35
C GLY A 543 -20.21 -6.21 -34.70
N SER A 544 -20.45 -7.49 -34.93
CA SER A 544 -21.65 -8.18 -34.40
C SER A 544 -21.35 -9.13 -33.24
N SER A 545 -20.07 -9.40 -32.97
CA SER A 545 -19.63 -10.26 -31.87
C SER A 545 -19.84 -9.56 -30.52
N THR A 546 -20.58 -10.23 -29.63
CA THR A 546 -20.70 -9.87 -28.21
C THR A 546 -19.96 -10.86 -27.31
N ASN A 547 -19.15 -11.74 -27.92
CA ASN A 547 -18.53 -12.82 -27.18
C ASN A 547 -17.39 -12.25 -26.31
N THR A 548 -17.67 -12.15 -25.01
CA THR A 548 -16.72 -11.72 -23.97
C THR A 548 -16.01 -12.92 -23.33
N GLU A 549 -16.22 -14.13 -23.85
CA GLU A 549 -15.50 -15.33 -23.40
C GLU A 549 -14.00 -15.05 -23.48
N LYS A 550 -13.40 -14.84 -22.30
CA LYS A 550 -11.98 -14.56 -22.09
C LYS A 550 -11.15 -15.79 -22.47
N THR A 551 -11.10 -16.16 -23.73
CA THR A 551 -9.97 -16.95 -24.21
C THR A 551 -8.78 -16.00 -24.20
N GLN A 552 -7.95 -16.06 -23.14
CA GLN A 552 -6.66 -15.39 -23.10
C GLN A 552 -5.88 -15.78 -24.35
N GLY A 553 -5.73 -14.82 -25.25
CA GLY A 553 -4.95 -14.94 -26.47
C GLY A 553 -3.79 -13.95 -26.47
N LEU A 554 -2.95 -14.04 -27.50
CA LEU A 554 -1.77 -13.17 -27.69
C LEU A 554 -2.11 -11.67 -27.61
N GLY A 555 -3.29 -11.24 -28.11
CA GLY A 555 -3.72 -9.84 -28.01
C GLY A 555 -3.97 -9.37 -26.57
N SER A 556 -4.61 -10.19 -25.74
CA SER A 556 -4.84 -9.85 -24.32
C SER A 556 -3.57 -9.88 -23.47
N GLU A 557 -2.59 -10.70 -23.89
CA GLU A 557 -1.23 -10.75 -23.31
C GLU A 557 -0.47 -9.46 -23.63
N LEU A 558 -0.46 -9.04 -24.90
CA LEU A 558 0.07 -7.74 -25.33
C LEU A 558 -0.49 -6.58 -24.50
N MET A 559 -1.83 -6.49 -24.37
CA MET A 559 -2.46 -5.42 -23.59
C MET A 559 -2.00 -5.44 -22.12
N SER A 560 -1.81 -6.63 -21.54
CA SER A 560 -1.41 -6.78 -20.14
C SER A 560 0.06 -6.43 -19.89
N ASP A 561 0.89 -6.55 -20.93
CA ASP A 561 2.31 -6.20 -20.89
C ASP A 561 2.54 -4.70 -21.02
N VAL A 562 1.88 -4.03 -21.98
CA VAL A 562 2.22 -2.64 -22.34
C VAL A 562 1.28 -1.58 -21.75
N CYS A 563 0.07 -1.96 -21.33
CA CYS A 563 -0.89 -1.03 -20.76
C CYS A 563 -0.85 -1.03 -19.23
N SER A 564 -0.85 0.17 -18.65
CA SER A 564 -1.05 0.36 -17.20
C SER A 564 -2.42 -0.15 -16.73
N SER A 565 -3.41 -0.07 -17.61
CA SER A 565 -4.75 -0.65 -17.45
C SER A 565 -5.44 -0.77 -18.81
N TRP A 566 -6.30 -1.76 -18.96
CA TRP A 566 -7.17 -1.92 -20.14
C TRP A 566 -8.50 -2.58 -19.78
N SER A 567 -9.54 -2.32 -20.55
CA SER A 567 -10.84 -3.01 -20.51
C SER A 567 -11.38 -3.23 -21.91
N LEU A 568 -12.17 -4.28 -22.07
CA LEU A 568 -12.86 -4.61 -23.31
C LEU A 568 -14.32 -4.91 -22.97
N ASP A 569 -15.22 -4.03 -23.41
CA ASP A 569 -16.62 -4.03 -23.01
C ASP A 569 -17.54 -4.00 -24.24
N PRO A 570 -18.71 -4.68 -24.23
CA PRO A 570 -19.68 -4.59 -25.31
C PRO A 570 -20.19 -3.15 -25.48
N ASN A 571 -20.30 -2.70 -26.72
CA ASN A 571 -20.86 -1.38 -27.04
C ASN A 571 -22.40 -1.46 -27.19
N PRO A 572 -23.17 -0.56 -26.56
CA PRO A 572 -24.63 -0.54 -26.72
C PRO A 572 -25.14 -0.43 -28.17
N GLY A 573 -24.33 0.12 -29.07
CA GLY A 573 -24.66 0.26 -30.50
C GLY A 573 -24.26 -0.94 -31.38
N GLY A 574 -23.79 -2.04 -30.80
CA GLY A 574 -23.13 -3.15 -31.52
C GLY A 574 -21.61 -3.00 -31.51
N GLY A 575 -20.91 -4.13 -31.55
CA GLY A 575 -19.45 -4.23 -31.47
C GLY A 575 -18.87 -4.16 -30.06
N MET A 576 -17.56 -3.96 -29.96
CA MET A 576 -16.81 -3.88 -28.71
C MET A 576 -16.14 -2.51 -28.55
N THR A 577 -15.85 -2.16 -27.30
CA THR A 577 -15.07 -0.97 -26.93
C THR A 577 -13.83 -1.40 -26.17
N LEU A 578 -12.65 -1.24 -26.78
CA LEU A 578 -11.37 -1.35 -26.09
C LEU A 578 -11.01 0.01 -25.50
N ARG A 579 -10.71 0.04 -24.20
CA ARG A 579 -10.11 1.21 -23.53
C ARG A 579 -8.78 0.79 -22.96
N ALA A 580 -7.70 1.48 -23.31
CA ALA A 580 -6.39 1.20 -22.74
C ALA A 580 -5.66 2.49 -22.35
N LYS A 581 -4.77 2.38 -21.36
CA LYS A 581 -3.98 3.49 -20.83
C LYS A 581 -2.50 3.12 -20.83
N LEU A 582 -1.67 3.90 -21.48
CA LEU A 582 -0.22 3.74 -21.51
C LEU A 582 0.43 4.94 -20.81
N LEU A 583 1.48 4.73 -20.03
CA LEU A 583 2.23 5.81 -19.39
C LEU A 583 3.24 6.43 -20.36
N LEU A 584 3.43 7.74 -20.26
CA LEU A 584 4.49 8.48 -20.95
C LEU A 584 5.71 8.60 -20.02
N GLU A 585 6.90 8.43 -20.57
CA GLU A 585 8.18 8.77 -19.95
C GLU A 585 8.33 10.31 -19.94
N VAL A 586 8.38 10.92 -18.76
CA VAL A 586 8.50 12.38 -18.62
C VAL A 586 9.78 12.75 -17.92
#